data_AF-A0A2T4AVF6-F1
#
_entry.id   AF-A0A2T4AVF6-F1
#
_cell.length_a   1.000
_cell.length_b   1.000
_cell.length_c   1.000
_cell.angle_alpha   90.00
_cell.angle_beta   90.00
_cell.angle_gamma   90.00
#
_symmetry.space_group_name_H-M   'P 1'
#
loop_
_entity.id
_entity.type
_entity.pdbx_description
1 polymer ?
#
loop_
_entity_poly.entity_id
_entity_poly.type
_entity_poly.pdbx_seq_one_letter_code
_entity_poly.pdbx_strand_id
1 'polypeptide(L)'
;MNAKFFQYEKLLKYATFPDLSGQAPFMGNEDLKQVHREVKDVFDWLKERGVEEVMTLTVEDRLHCPHSDEDVAACVNNFRVRVLKWRKLDIYLKNIDKDSIEELHLYSSGNQSVHDQWLVQIPQFKRVRCRTCPYQCDHAWSYSSTS
;
A
#
# COMPACT_ATOMS: atom_id res chain seq x y z
N MET A 1 11.82 -16.34 -32.80
CA MET A 1 11.97 -14.92 -33.16
C MET A 1 12.27 -14.14 -31.89
N ASN A 2 13.53 -13.73 -31.69
CA ASN A 2 14.01 -13.09 -30.46
C ASN A 2 13.90 -11.57 -30.59
N ALA A 3 12.81 -10.99 -30.09
CA ALA A 3 12.66 -9.54 -29.97
C ALA A 3 13.00 -9.10 -28.54
N LYS A 4 14.28 -9.13 -28.16
CA LYS A 4 14.77 -8.48 -26.92
C LYS A 4 15.29 -7.08 -27.24
N PHE A 5 14.46 -6.22 -27.81
CA PHE A 5 14.82 -4.81 -28.06
C PHE A 5 14.55 -3.91 -26.85
N PHE A 6 13.85 -4.41 -25.83
CA PHE A 6 13.54 -3.65 -24.62
C PHE A 6 13.94 -4.47 -23.39
N GLN A 7 14.91 -3.95 -22.63
CA GLN A 7 15.31 -4.48 -21.33
C GLN A 7 14.98 -3.43 -20.29
N TYR A 8 14.40 -3.87 -19.17
CA TYR A 8 14.15 -2.99 -18.04
C TYR A 8 15.45 -2.81 -17.26
N GLU A 9 15.63 -1.62 -16.70
CA GLU A 9 16.65 -1.44 -15.68
C GLU A 9 16.26 -2.22 -14.42
N LYS A 10 17.27 -2.65 -13.65
CA LYS A 10 17.05 -3.34 -12.37
C LYS A 10 16.31 -2.45 -11.35
N LEU A 11 16.46 -1.14 -11.46
CA LEU A 11 15.89 -0.15 -10.56
C LEU A 11 14.84 0.69 -11.30
N LEU A 12 13.60 0.67 -10.81
CA LEU A 12 12.59 1.62 -11.24
C LEU A 12 12.61 2.84 -10.31
N LYS A 13 12.75 4.04 -10.88
CA LYS A 13 12.70 5.27 -10.10
C LYS A 13 11.31 5.54 -9.52
N TYR A 14 10.26 5.30 -10.31
CA TYR A 14 8.87 5.52 -9.91
C TYR A 14 8.00 4.42 -10.49
N ALA A 15 7.14 3.83 -9.65
CA ALA A 15 6.07 2.95 -10.05
C ALA A 15 4.76 3.45 -9.42
N THR A 16 3.78 3.78 -10.26
CA THR A 16 2.47 4.23 -9.82
C THR A 16 1.41 3.36 -10.45
N PHE A 17 0.56 2.78 -9.61
CA PHE A 17 -0.62 2.07 -10.05
C PHE A 17 -1.75 3.09 -10.23
N PRO A 18 -2.54 2.99 -11.31
CA PRO A 18 -3.71 3.83 -11.49
C PRO A 18 -4.72 3.55 -10.37
N ASP A 19 -5.62 4.50 -10.15
CA ASP A 19 -6.77 4.27 -9.27
C ASP A 19 -7.70 3.22 -9.89
N LEU A 20 -7.84 2.09 -9.20
CA LEU A 20 -8.66 0.96 -9.61
C LEU A 20 -10.06 0.98 -8.95
N SER A 21 -10.41 2.07 -8.26
CA SER A 21 -11.73 2.26 -7.66
C SER A 21 -12.86 2.51 -8.66
N GLY A 22 -12.52 2.80 -9.92
CA GLY A 22 -13.46 3.19 -10.97
C GLY A 22 -14.12 2.02 -11.69
N GLN A 23 -15.25 1.55 -11.13
CA GLN A 23 -16.43 0.87 -11.75
C GLN A 23 -16.96 -0.22 -10.81
N ALA A 24 -17.46 0.15 -9.64
CA ALA A 24 -18.33 -0.73 -8.87
C ALA A 24 -19.79 -0.32 -9.14
N PRO A 25 -20.41 -0.74 -10.27
CA PRO A 25 -21.84 -0.55 -10.45
C PRO A 25 -22.53 -1.37 -9.37
N PHE A 26 -23.21 -0.71 -8.41
CA PHE A 26 -24.17 -1.33 -7.50
C PHE A 26 -23.78 -2.76 -7.05
N MET A 27 -22.71 -2.89 -6.26
CA MET A 27 -22.13 -4.18 -5.89
C MET A 27 -23.19 -5.21 -5.45
N GLY A 28 -23.25 -6.32 -6.17
CA GLY A 28 -23.86 -7.54 -5.65
C GLY A 28 -22.95 -8.18 -4.61
N ASN A 29 -23.49 -9.04 -3.75
CA ASN A 29 -22.71 -9.80 -2.74
C ASN A 29 -21.57 -10.65 -3.35
N GLU A 30 -21.61 -10.90 -4.66
CA GLU A 30 -20.63 -11.67 -5.41
C GLU A 30 -19.31 -10.87 -5.61
N ASP A 31 -19.41 -9.57 -5.88
CA ASP A 31 -18.26 -8.69 -6.16
C ASP A 31 -17.42 -8.40 -4.90
N LEU A 32 -18.07 -8.44 -3.72
CA LEU A 32 -17.40 -8.28 -2.43
C LEU A 32 -16.44 -9.43 -2.08
N LYS A 33 -16.51 -10.55 -2.80
CA LYS A 33 -15.64 -11.73 -2.59
C LYS A 33 -14.43 -11.75 -3.52
N GLN A 34 -14.29 -10.78 -4.43
CA GLN A 34 -13.23 -10.83 -5.42
C GLN A 34 -11.89 -10.48 -4.77
N VAL A 35 -10.97 -11.46 -4.75
CA VAL A 35 -9.59 -11.24 -4.32
C VAL A 35 -8.86 -10.53 -5.44
N HIS A 36 -8.40 -9.32 -5.18
CA HIS A 36 -7.68 -8.50 -6.13
C HIS A 36 -6.19 -8.86 -6.16
N ARG A 37 -5.68 -9.09 -7.37
CA ARG A 37 -4.32 -9.63 -7.61
C ARG A 37 -3.55 -8.81 -8.64
N GLU A 38 -4.16 -7.81 -9.24
CA GLU A 38 -3.56 -7.04 -10.32
C GLU A 38 -2.25 -6.36 -9.94
N VAL A 39 -2.11 -5.87 -8.70
CA VAL A 39 -0.82 -5.36 -8.20
C VAL A 39 0.21 -6.47 -8.19
N LYS A 40 -0.13 -7.63 -7.63
CA LYS A 40 0.74 -8.80 -7.58
C LYS A 40 1.14 -9.28 -8.97
N ASP A 41 0.19 -9.37 -9.90
CA ASP A 41 0.43 -9.82 -11.27
C ASP A 41 1.42 -8.89 -12.00
N VAL A 42 1.29 -7.58 -11.81
CA VAL A 42 2.25 -6.61 -12.37
C VAL A 42 3.62 -6.74 -11.71
N PHE A 43 3.68 -6.94 -10.39
CA PHE A 43 4.93 -7.15 -9.68
C PHE A 43 5.63 -8.44 -10.13
N ASP A 44 4.90 -9.54 -10.29
CA ASP A 44 5.44 -10.80 -10.80
C ASP A 44 5.96 -10.62 -12.23
N TRP A 45 5.23 -9.90 -13.09
CA TRP A 45 5.68 -9.55 -14.44
C TRP A 45 6.94 -8.68 -14.45
N LEU A 46 7.06 -7.69 -13.57
CA LEU A 46 8.27 -6.85 -13.45
C LEU A 46 9.48 -7.69 -13.03
N LYS A 47 9.27 -8.67 -12.16
CA LYS A 47 10.32 -9.59 -11.71
C LYS A 47 10.82 -10.45 -12.87
N GLU A 48 9.93 -10.98 -13.70
CA GLU A 48 10.28 -11.71 -14.93
C GLU A 48 11.09 -10.85 -15.92
N ARG A 49 10.89 -9.54 -15.88
CA ARG A 49 11.63 -8.55 -16.67
C ARG A 49 12.99 -8.14 -16.08
N GLY A 50 13.34 -8.65 -14.90
CA GLY A 50 14.63 -8.40 -14.24
C GLY A 50 14.66 -7.15 -13.35
N VAL A 51 13.51 -6.61 -12.99
CA VAL A 51 13.42 -5.52 -12.00
C VAL A 51 13.58 -6.09 -10.59
N GLU A 52 14.45 -5.48 -9.80
CA GLU A 52 14.82 -5.91 -8.44
C GLU A 52 14.46 -4.84 -7.39
N GLU A 53 14.48 -3.56 -7.77
CA GLU A 53 14.32 -2.44 -6.84
C GLU A 53 13.32 -1.40 -7.36
N VAL A 54 12.59 -0.76 -6.45
CA VAL A 54 11.70 0.37 -6.76
C VAL A 54 11.98 1.51 -5.77
N MET A 55 12.41 2.68 -6.24
CA MET A 55 12.69 3.79 -5.32
C MET A 55 11.41 4.34 -4.70
N THR A 56 10.33 4.50 -5.48
CA THR A 56 9.05 5.00 -4.98
C THR A 56 7.89 4.24 -5.60
N LEU A 57 7.14 3.55 -4.75
CA LEU A 57 5.92 2.85 -5.10
C LEU A 57 4.71 3.63 -4.60
N THR A 58 3.80 3.97 -5.51
CA THR A 58 2.49 4.54 -5.17
C THR A 58 1.39 3.62 -5.64
N VAL A 59 0.52 3.19 -4.72
CA VAL A 59 -0.64 2.35 -5.02
C VAL A 59 -1.86 3.04 -4.44
N GLU A 60 -2.82 3.35 -5.30
CA GLU A 60 -4.15 3.78 -4.89
C GLU A 60 -4.97 2.51 -4.61
N ASP A 61 -5.35 2.28 -3.36
CA ASP A 61 -6.15 1.11 -2.99
C ASP A 61 -7.65 1.47 -2.93
N ARG A 62 -8.49 0.45 -3.03
CA ARG A 62 -9.94 0.60 -2.97
C ARG A 62 -10.41 0.67 -1.51
N LEU A 63 -11.46 1.45 -1.28
CA LEU A 63 -12.17 1.46 0.00
C LEU A 63 -13.00 0.17 0.19
N HIS A 64 -13.60 -0.33 -0.90
CA HIS A 64 -14.35 -1.57 -0.92
C HIS A 64 -13.45 -2.69 -1.45
N CYS A 65 -13.29 -3.77 -0.68
CA CYS A 65 -12.38 -4.88 -1.00
C CYS A 65 -10.94 -4.41 -1.24
N PRO A 66 -10.27 -3.84 -0.21
CA PRO A 66 -8.86 -3.49 -0.31
C PRO A 66 -7.98 -4.75 -0.50
N HIS A 67 -6.76 -4.56 -0.98
CA HIS A 67 -5.79 -5.66 -1.05
C HIS A 67 -5.47 -6.21 0.34
N SER A 68 -5.17 -7.51 0.43
CA SER A 68 -4.76 -8.14 1.70
C SER A 68 -3.42 -7.57 2.18
N ASP A 69 -3.22 -7.47 3.50
CA ASP A 69 -1.94 -7.01 4.06
C ASP A 69 -0.78 -7.95 3.71
N GLU A 70 -1.09 -9.25 3.62
CA GLU A 70 -0.15 -10.29 3.23
C GLU A 70 0.34 -10.11 1.79
N ASP A 71 -0.56 -9.86 0.84
CA ASP A 71 -0.19 -9.64 -0.56
C ASP A 71 0.59 -8.34 -0.73
N VAL A 72 0.16 -7.26 -0.06
CA VAL A 72 0.88 -5.97 -0.03
C VAL A 72 2.32 -6.18 0.48
N ALA A 73 2.46 -6.83 1.63
CA ALA A 73 3.76 -7.09 2.23
C ALA A 73 4.63 -7.98 1.35
N ALA A 74 4.08 -9.02 0.73
CA ALA A 74 4.82 -9.88 -0.19
C ALA A 74 5.35 -9.10 -1.39
N CYS A 75 4.54 -8.24 -2.01
CA CYS A 75 4.96 -7.41 -3.15
C CYS A 75 6.06 -6.42 -2.75
N VAL A 76 5.87 -5.74 -1.61
CA VAL A 76 6.80 -4.74 -1.10
C VAL A 76 8.11 -5.36 -0.62
N ASN A 77 8.12 -6.58 -0.08
CA ASN A 77 9.34 -7.22 0.40
C ASN A 77 10.14 -7.86 -0.75
N ASN A 78 9.44 -8.32 -1.80
CA ASN A 78 10.07 -8.94 -2.96
C ASN A 78 10.86 -7.94 -3.82
N PHE A 79 10.51 -6.66 -3.73
CA PHE A 79 11.19 -5.58 -4.41
C PHE A 79 11.79 -4.68 -3.35
N ARG A 80 13.03 -4.23 -3.48
CA ARG A 80 13.61 -3.35 -2.46
C ARG A 80 12.97 -1.95 -2.51
N VAL A 81 11.76 -1.80 -1.97
CA VAL A 81 10.98 -0.56 -2.04
C VAL A 81 11.46 0.43 -1.01
N ARG A 82 12.03 1.57 -1.44
CA ARG A 82 12.55 2.58 -0.51
C ARG A 82 11.47 3.50 0.03
N VAL A 83 10.55 3.95 -0.83
CA VAL A 83 9.43 4.83 -0.44
C VAL A 83 8.12 4.15 -0.77
N LEU A 84 7.35 3.80 0.27
CA LEU A 84 6.05 3.15 0.13
C LEU A 84 4.93 4.16 0.38
N LYS A 85 4.12 4.38 -0.66
CA LYS A 85 2.89 5.19 -0.63
C LYS A 85 1.70 4.34 -1.03
N TRP A 86 1.31 3.42 -0.16
CA TRP A 86 0.11 2.61 -0.37
C TRP A 86 -1.08 3.28 0.31
N ARG A 87 -2.06 3.76 -0.46
CA ARG A 87 -3.26 4.43 0.05
C ARG A 87 -4.32 3.45 0.56
N LYS A 88 -3.89 2.49 1.38
CA LYS A 88 -4.76 1.55 2.08
C LYS A 88 -4.96 2.04 3.50
N LEU A 89 -6.22 2.07 3.95
CA LEU A 89 -6.55 2.42 5.33
C LEU A 89 -6.12 1.30 6.28
N ASP A 90 -5.54 1.69 7.42
CA ASP A 90 -5.25 0.83 8.56
C ASP A 90 -4.43 -0.43 8.21
N ILE A 91 -3.43 -0.28 7.34
CA ILE A 91 -2.50 -1.35 6.95
C ILE A 91 -1.75 -1.94 8.17
N TYR A 92 -1.68 -3.27 8.26
CA TYR A 92 -0.87 -3.94 9.29
C TYR A 92 0.61 -4.01 8.93
N LEU A 93 1.48 -3.49 9.80
CA LEU A 93 2.93 -3.38 9.51
C LEU A 93 3.76 -4.62 9.85
N LYS A 94 3.13 -5.66 10.39
CA LYS A 94 3.85 -6.84 10.92
C LYS A 94 4.69 -7.53 9.85
N ASN A 95 4.13 -7.70 8.65
CA ASN A 95 4.73 -8.51 7.59
C ASN A 95 5.63 -7.71 6.64
N ILE A 96 5.68 -6.39 6.76
CA ILE A 96 6.51 -5.53 5.91
C ILE A 96 7.95 -5.55 6.43
N ASP A 97 8.92 -5.69 5.54
CA ASP A 97 10.34 -5.56 5.87
C ASP A 97 10.68 -4.07 6.15
N LYS A 98 11.19 -3.82 7.35
CA LYS A 98 11.46 -2.45 7.83
C LYS A 98 12.79 -1.92 7.30
N ASP A 99 13.75 -2.80 7.00
CA ASP A 99 15.09 -2.39 6.60
C ASP A 99 15.14 -1.93 5.13
N SER A 100 14.25 -2.47 4.31
CA SER A 100 14.09 -2.08 2.89
C SER A 100 13.44 -0.71 2.72
N ILE A 101 12.59 -0.28 3.66
CA ILE A 101 11.82 0.97 3.58
C ILE A 101 12.54 2.12 4.27
N GLU A 102 12.85 3.15 3.48
CA GLU A 102 13.38 4.43 3.95
C GLU A 102 12.28 5.41 4.37
N GLU A 103 11.11 5.37 3.70
CA GLU A 103 9.96 6.20 4.04
C GLU A 103 8.64 5.47 3.81
N LEU A 104 7.82 5.41 4.86
CA LEU A 104 6.49 4.81 4.85
C LEU A 104 5.40 5.88 4.98
N HIS A 105 4.38 5.84 4.11
CA HIS A 105 3.17 6.66 4.25
C HIS A 105 2.00 5.79 4.73
N LEU A 106 1.45 6.14 5.88
CA LEU A 106 0.31 5.46 6.50
C LEU A 106 -0.96 6.30 6.34
N TYR A 107 -2.08 5.61 6.17
CA TYR A 107 -3.40 6.22 6.07
C TYR A 107 -4.30 5.60 7.14
N SER A 108 -4.87 6.43 7.99
CA SER A 108 -5.65 6.01 9.15
C SER A 108 -7.14 6.27 8.95
N SER A 109 -7.98 5.30 9.33
CA SER A 109 -9.42 5.51 9.55
C SER A 109 -9.76 5.80 11.02
N GLY A 110 -8.78 5.76 11.93
CA GLY A 110 -8.99 5.92 13.37
C GLY A 110 -9.21 4.61 14.12
N ASN A 111 -8.90 3.46 13.50
CA ASN A 111 -8.97 2.16 14.16
C ASN A 111 -7.88 2.04 15.25
N GLN A 112 -8.31 2.10 16.51
CA GLN A 112 -7.40 2.08 17.67
C GLN A 112 -6.53 0.83 17.72
N SER A 113 -7.06 -0.36 17.37
CA SER A 113 -6.28 -1.60 17.42
C SER A 113 -5.12 -1.60 16.42
N VAL A 114 -5.30 -0.96 15.26
CA VAL A 114 -4.22 -0.78 14.28
C VAL A 114 -3.22 0.28 14.74
N HIS A 115 -3.69 1.35 15.38
CA HIS A 115 -2.80 2.37 15.97
C HIS A 115 -1.92 1.77 17.06
N ASP A 116 -2.48 0.96 17.95
CA ASP A 116 -1.72 0.28 19.00
C ASP A 116 -0.63 -0.62 18.39
N GLN A 117 -0.95 -1.31 17.28
CA GLN A 117 0.02 -2.10 16.53
C GLN A 117 1.10 -1.23 15.86
N TRP A 118 0.72 -0.06 15.32
CA TRP A 118 1.66 0.90 14.74
C TRP A 118 2.62 1.46 15.77
N LEU A 119 2.16 1.79 16.98
CA LEU A 119 3.02 2.33 18.04
C LEU A 119 4.19 1.40 18.38
N VAL A 120 4.01 0.08 18.27
CA VAL A 120 5.05 -0.92 18.48
C VAL A 120 6.01 -1.04 17.28
N GLN A 121 5.53 -0.80 16.06
CA GLN A 121 6.30 -1.05 14.82
C GLN A 121 6.96 0.20 14.23
N ILE A 122 6.33 1.37 14.33
CA ILE A 122 6.81 2.65 13.78
C ILE A 122 8.26 2.97 14.20
N PRO A 123 8.68 2.75 15.46
CA PRO A 123 10.06 3.03 15.87
C PRO A 123 11.14 2.26 15.09
N GLN A 124 10.77 1.17 14.40
CA GLN A 124 11.69 0.36 13.59
C GLN A 124 11.86 0.93 12.17
N PHE A 125 10.97 1.83 11.72
CA PHE A 125 11.08 2.46 10.42
C PHE A 125 11.91 3.74 10.51
N LYS A 126 12.75 3.97 9.49
CA LYS A 126 13.61 5.18 9.42
C LYS A 126 12.79 6.47 9.39
N ARG A 127 11.67 6.46 8.67
CA ARG A 127 10.78 7.61 8.54
C ARG A 127 9.36 7.15 8.24
N VAL A 128 8.40 7.69 9.00
CA VAL A 128 6.98 7.43 8.81
C VAL A 128 6.24 8.76 8.66
N ARG A 129 5.33 8.82 7.69
CA ARG A 129 4.39 9.92 7.49
C ARG A 129 2.99 9.37 7.68
N CYS A 130 2.26 9.89 8.66
CA CYS A 130 0.86 9.51 8.85
C CYS A 130 -0.03 10.58 8.21
N ARG A 131 -1.01 10.15 7.42
CA ARG A 131 -2.06 11.01 6.88
C ARG A 131 -3.40 10.54 7.43
N THR A 132 -4.17 11.48 7.95
CA THR A 132 -5.58 11.25 8.26
C THR A 132 -6.36 11.21 6.94
N CYS A 133 -7.35 10.32 6.87
CA CYS A 133 -8.23 10.23 5.73
C CYS A 133 -9.04 11.56 5.62
N PRO A 134 -9.04 12.27 4.48
CA PRO A 134 -9.80 13.51 4.34
C PRO A 134 -11.32 13.28 4.39
N TYR A 135 -11.79 12.04 4.22
CA TYR A 135 -13.21 11.68 4.32
C TYR A 135 -13.78 11.74 5.76
N GLN A 136 -12.95 11.99 6.78
CA GLN A 136 -13.38 12.13 8.18
C GLN A 136 -13.63 13.59 8.63
N CYS A 137 -13.56 14.57 7.74
CA CYS A 137 -13.82 15.97 8.12
C CYS A 137 -15.29 16.31 8.42
N ASP A 138 -16.26 15.42 8.16
CA ASP A 138 -17.67 15.73 8.45
C ASP A 138 -18.16 15.30 9.84
N HIS A 139 -17.36 14.55 10.61
CA HIS A 139 -17.69 14.27 12.03
C HIS A 139 -16.45 14.45 12.90
N ALA A 140 -16.17 15.72 13.19
CA ALA A 140 -15.23 16.16 14.20
C ALA A 140 -15.58 15.53 15.57
N TRP A 141 -14.74 14.65 16.08
CA TRP A 141 -14.71 14.37 17.51
C TRP A 141 -13.86 15.45 18.17
N SER A 142 -14.53 16.53 18.60
CA SER A 142 -13.97 17.46 19.58
C SER A 142 -13.83 16.74 20.92
N TYR A 143 -12.63 16.28 21.26
CA TYR A 143 -12.30 16.03 22.66
C TYR A 143 -11.97 17.38 23.30
N SER A 144 -13.01 18.07 23.77
CA SER A 144 -12.87 19.07 24.82
C SER A 144 -12.58 18.33 26.13
N SER A 145 -11.33 18.40 26.59
CA SER A 145 -10.98 18.08 27.97
C SER A 145 -11.70 19.07 28.87
N THR A 146 -12.73 18.61 29.57
CA THR A 146 -13.26 19.28 30.75
C THR A 146 -13.24 18.31 31.93
N SER A 147 -12.56 18.81 32.97
CA SER A 147 -12.52 18.37 34.38
C SER A 147 -11.51 17.28 34.72
#